data_AF-A0A522UY10-F1
#
_entry.id   AF-A0A522UY10-F1
#
_cell.length_a   1.000
_cell.length_b   1.000
_cell.length_c   1.000
_cell.angle_alpha   90.00
_cell.angle_beta   90.00
_cell.angle_gamma   90.00
#
_symmetry.space_group_name_H-M   'P 1'
#
loop_
_entity.id
_entity.type
_entity.pdbx_description
1 polymer ?
#
loop_
_entity_poly.entity_id
_entity_poly.type
_entity_poly.pdbx_seq_one_letter_code
_entity_poly.pdbx_strand_id
1 'polypeptide(L)'
;MKQIDLYKNLPKKNCGKCRQKTCMPFALAVIKGDAELSECPLLDTAEAERLKGMITVTDWREGLILKLRDEVKKIDLAAIADLLGGQMKNGSLVIICMGRPFTISADGEVATHGHITPWVKILLLHYIRNSFNNSIMIKGMPKQADEKWISYAELKSGMVKASSFQREGEDPLKEMLDQNLASVEAILNRLGALKKEGFPTPYAWALNLLPKVPVLILYWPEENEFPSKVKVLFNPSADKYLDVEAIVFLIEGLVKNIEAMSRR
;
A
#
# COMPACT_ATOMS: atom_id res chain seq x y z
N MET A 1 8.44 23.94 4.23
CA MET A 1 9.84 24.24 3.84
C MET A 1 10.15 23.65 2.47
N LYS A 2 10.86 24.34 1.55
CA LYS A 2 11.21 23.79 0.22
C LYS A 2 12.48 22.93 0.29
N GLN A 3 12.69 22.04 -0.69
CA GLN A 3 13.88 21.17 -0.80
C GLN A 3 15.19 21.91 -0.64
N ILE A 4 15.31 23.06 -1.31
CA ILE A 4 16.52 23.85 -1.28
C ILE A 4 16.79 24.44 0.11
N ASP A 5 15.74 24.72 0.89
CA ASP A 5 15.85 25.27 2.23
C ASP A 5 16.29 24.18 3.22
N LEU A 6 15.76 22.96 3.09
CA LEU A 6 16.25 21.84 3.90
C LEU A 6 17.70 21.49 3.53
N TYR A 7 18.03 21.40 2.24
CA TYR A 7 19.39 21.13 1.77
C TYR A 7 20.41 22.13 2.33
N LYS A 8 20.05 23.41 2.44
CA LYS A 8 20.91 24.45 3.00
C LYS A 8 21.33 24.16 4.45
N ASN A 9 20.51 23.43 5.20
CA ASN A 9 20.74 23.10 6.60
C ASN A 9 21.33 21.69 6.82
N LEU A 10 21.51 20.90 5.76
CA LEU A 10 22.18 19.59 5.85
C LEU A 10 23.72 19.76 5.90
N PRO A 11 24.46 18.72 6.32
CA PRO A 11 25.94 18.74 6.35
C PRO A 11 26.61 18.91 4.96
N LYS A 12 25.88 18.68 3.86
CA LYS A 12 26.33 18.83 2.46
C LYS A 12 27.62 18.07 2.11
N LYS A 13 27.92 16.99 2.83
CA LYS A 13 29.12 16.17 2.59
C LYS A 13 28.99 15.20 1.42
N ASN A 14 27.76 14.96 0.93
CA ASN A 14 27.46 13.98 -0.13
C ASN A 14 28.16 12.62 0.11
N CYS A 15 28.19 12.18 1.37
CA CYS A 15 29.00 11.04 1.79
C CYS A 15 28.43 9.67 1.41
N GLY A 16 27.18 9.60 0.93
CA GLY A 16 26.51 8.35 0.58
C GLY A 16 26.24 7.40 1.75
N LYS A 17 26.39 7.85 3.00
CA LYS A 17 26.22 7.01 4.20
C LYS A 17 24.77 6.86 4.69
N CYS A 18 23.83 7.56 4.06
CA CYS A 18 22.39 7.36 4.25
C CYS A 18 21.83 6.66 2.99
N ARG A 19 20.52 6.40 2.93
CA ARG A 19 19.86 5.73 1.78
C ARG A 19 19.97 6.50 0.44
N GLN A 20 20.58 7.68 0.43
CA GLN A 20 20.71 8.56 -0.74
C GLN A 20 22.18 8.87 -1.04
N LYS A 21 22.53 8.88 -2.33
CA LYS A 21 23.92 9.11 -2.81
C LYS A 21 24.43 10.53 -2.54
N THR A 22 23.54 11.53 -2.55
CA THR A 22 23.89 12.93 -2.31
C THR A 22 22.88 13.59 -1.36
N CYS A 23 23.29 14.68 -0.70
CA CYS A 23 22.48 15.36 0.31
C CYS A 23 21.25 16.05 -0.29
N MET A 24 21.26 16.40 -1.58
CA MET A 24 20.12 17.06 -2.23
C MET A 24 18.94 16.09 -2.49
N PRO A 25 19.15 14.87 -3.03
CA PRO A 25 18.17 13.79 -3.00
C PRO A 25 17.71 13.39 -1.60
N PHE A 26 18.61 13.39 -0.61
CA PHE A 26 18.22 13.18 0.79
C PHE A 26 17.23 14.24 1.29
N ALA A 27 17.51 15.52 1.06
CA ALA A 27 16.57 16.60 1.40
C ALA A 27 15.21 16.43 0.70
N LEU A 28 15.19 15.97 -0.55
CA LEU A 28 13.93 15.69 -1.26
C LEU A 28 13.17 14.53 -0.64
N ALA A 29 13.86 13.42 -0.33
CA ALA A 29 13.26 12.24 0.29
C ALA A 29 12.66 12.59 1.65
N VAL A 30 13.36 13.39 2.48
CA VAL A 30 12.84 13.86 3.77
C VAL A 30 11.60 14.72 3.60
N ILE A 31 11.58 15.65 2.63
CA ILE A 31 10.39 16.50 2.39
C ILE A 31 9.20 15.70 1.85
N LYS A 32 9.46 14.68 1.03
CA LYS A 32 8.42 13.78 0.52
C LYS A 32 7.87 12.82 1.58
N GLY A 33 8.59 12.65 2.69
CA GLY A 33 8.30 11.68 3.74
C GLY A 33 8.84 10.28 3.45
N ASP A 34 9.74 10.14 2.47
CA ASP A 34 10.37 8.88 2.06
C ASP A 34 11.64 8.55 2.86
N ALA A 35 12.12 9.48 3.70
CA ALA A 35 13.27 9.31 4.58
C ALA A 35 13.12 10.15 5.86
N GLU A 36 13.73 9.70 6.95
CA GLU A 36 13.83 10.49 8.18
C GLU A 36 15.17 11.23 8.29
N LEU A 37 15.17 12.40 8.96
CA LEU A 37 16.41 13.15 9.23
C LEU A 37 17.41 12.35 10.08
N SER A 38 16.91 11.46 10.93
CA SER A 38 17.67 10.51 11.75
C SER A 38 18.50 9.52 10.92
N GLU A 39 18.15 9.31 9.64
CA GLU A 39 18.92 8.44 8.73
C GLU A 39 20.25 9.07 8.28
N CYS A 40 20.49 10.37 8.50
CA CYS A 40 21.77 10.98 8.22
C CYS A 40 22.72 10.77 9.41
N PRO A 41 23.78 9.95 9.29
CA PRO A 41 24.68 9.69 10.42
C PRO A 41 25.58 10.88 10.79
N LEU A 42 25.48 11.98 10.03
CA LEU A 42 26.22 13.22 10.25
C LEU A 42 25.34 14.33 10.84
N LEU A 43 24.05 14.07 11.06
CA LEU A 43 23.17 14.93 11.84
C LEU A 43 23.07 14.35 13.24
N ASP A 44 23.32 15.17 14.25
CA ASP A 44 23.01 14.76 15.62
C ASP A 44 21.50 14.82 15.90
N THR A 45 21.08 14.20 17.01
CA THR A 45 19.67 14.10 17.38
C THR A 45 19.02 15.48 17.61
N ALA A 46 19.76 16.45 18.15
CA ALA A 46 19.23 17.78 18.45
C ALA A 46 19.02 18.60 17.16
N GLU A 47 19.94 18.50 16.22
CA GLU A 47 19.84 19.13 14.91
C GLU A 47 18.75 18.49 14.06
N ALA A 48 18.63 17.17 14.08
CA ALA A 48 17.56 16.45 13.40
C ALA A 48 16.18 16.91 13.90
N GLU A 49 15.97 16.99 15.22
CA GLU A 49 14.69 17.44 15.78
C GLU A 49 14.41 18.93 15.53
N ARG A 50 15.43 19.80 15.60
CA ARG A 50 15.30 21.21 15.21
C ARG A 50 14.85 21.34 13.76
N LEU A 51 15.49 20.61 12.85
CA LEU A 51 15.15 20.66 11.42
C LEU A 51 13.77 20.08 11.14
N LYS A 52 13.39 19.00 11.84
CA LYS A 52 12.05 18.41 11.78
C LYS A 52 10.97 19.41 12.17
N GLY A 53 11.16 20.19 13.24
CA GLY A 53 10.24 21.26 13.64
C GLY A 53 10.11 22.41 12.64
N MET A 54 11.14 22.65 11.80
CA MET A 54 11.10 23.67 10.75
C MET A 54 10.52 23.17 9.43
N ILE A 55 10.46 21.85 9.21
CA ILE A 55 9.83 21.26 8.03
C ILE A 55 8.32 21.33 8.23
N THR A 56 7.72 22.41 7.75
CA THR A 56 6.35 22.34 7.23
C THR A 56 6.42 21.39 6.04
N VAL A 57 6.09 20.12 6.27
CA VAL A 57 5.71 19.23 5.18
C VAL A 57 4.50 19.95 4.57
N THR A 58 4.68 20.66 3.46
CA THR A 58 3.53 20.97 2.61
C THR A 58 3.06 19.60 2.20
N ASP A 59 2.02 19.11 2.87
CA ASP A 59 1.64 17.73 2.72
C ASP A 59 1.07 17.60 1.32
N TRP A 60 1.93 17.25 0.37
CA TRP A 60 1.57 17.07 -1.02
C TRP A 60 0.46 16.02 -1.13
N ARG A 61 0.35 15.12 -0.12
CA ARG A 61 -0.73 14.17 0.05
C ARG A 61 -2.06 14.87 0.32
N GLU A 62 -2.10 15.94 1.11
CA GLU A 62 -3.33 16.74 1.28
C GLU A 62 -3.77 17.37 -0.05
N GLY A 63 -2.84 17.96 -0.81
CA GLY A 63 -3.14 18.50 -2.14
C GLY A 63 -3.64 17.42 -3.11
N LEU A 64 -3.03 16.23 -3.07
CA LEU A 64 -3.47 15.09 -3.87
C LEU A 64 -4.85 14.57 -3.41
N ILE A 65 -5.10 14.49 -2.10
CA ILE A 65 -6.39 14.08 -1.55
C ILE A 65 -7.48 15.04 -2.01
N LEU A 66 -7.26 16.35 -1.93
CA LEU A 66 -8.22 17.36 -2.39
C LEU A 66 -8.53 17.19 -3.87
N LYS A 67 -7.49 17.02 -4.71
CA LYS A 67 -7.67 16.75 -6.14
C LYS A 67 -8.47 15.47 -6.40
N LEU A 68 -8.13 14.38 -5.71
CA LEU A 68 -8.81 13.09 -5.86
C LEU A 68 -10.26 13.15 -5.37
N ARG A 69 -10.54 13.91 -4.31
CA ARG A 69 -11.91 14.19 -3.85
C ARG A 69 -12.71 14.93 -4.89
N ASP A 70 -12.15 15.95 -5.53
CA ASP A 70 -12.81 16.68 -6.61
C ASP A 70 -13.10 15.81 -7.84
N GLU A 71 -12.23 14.83 -8.12
CA GLU A 71 -12.47 13.82 -9.16
C GLU A 71 -13.59 12.84 -8.74
N VAL A 72 -13.55 12.32 -7.51
CA VAL A 72 -14.54 11.38 -6.97
C VAL A 72 -15.92 12.01 -6.80
N LYS A 73 -16.00 13.29 -6.42
CA LYS A 73 -17.25 14.04 -6.27
C LYS A 73 -18.07 14.11 -7.57
N LYS A 74 -17.43 13.92 -8.72
CA LYS A 74 -18.08 13.89 -10.04
C LYS A 74 -18.67 12.52 -10.40
N ILE A 75 -18.45 11.52 -9.55
CA ILE A 75 -18.87 10.14 -9.78
C ILE A 75 -20.13 9.87 -8.96
N ASP A 76 -21.16 9.31 -9.60
CA ASP A 76 -22.30 8.74 -8.88
C ASP A 76 -21.86 7.44 -8.18
N LEU A 77 -21.49 7.55 -6.90
CA LEU A 77 -21.03 6.42 -6.09
C LEU A 77 -22.09 5.31 -5.97
N ALA A 78 -23.38 5.65 -5.99
CA ALA A 78 -24.45 4.66 -5.93
C ALA A 78 -24.48 3.82 -7.21
N ALA A 79 -24.30 4.46 -8.37
CA ALA A 79 -24.28 3.78 -9.68
C ALA A 79 -23.08 2.82 -9.88
N ILE A 80 -22.00 2.98 -9.10
CA ILE A 80 -20.81 2.11 -9.19
C ILE A 80 -20.53 1.29 -7.93
N ALA A 81 -21.42 1.29 -6.94
CA ALA A 81 -21.21 0.58 -5.68
C ALA A 81 -20.91 -0.92 -5.89
N ASP A 82 -21.69 -1.57 -6.75
CA ASP A 82 -21.52 -3.00 -7.08
C ASP A 82 -20.19 -3.27 -7.81
N LEU A 83 -19.79 -2.34 -8.69
CA LEU A 83 -18.51 -2.40 -9.42
C LEU A 83 -17.33 -2.38 -8.44
N LEU A 84 -17.45 -1.57 -7.38
CA LEU A 84 -16.46 -1.43 -6.31
C LEU A 84 -16.54 -2.56 -5.26
N GLY A 85 -17.54 -3.44 -5.35
CA GLY A 85 -17.84 -4.41 -4.30
C GLY A 85 -18.16 -3.74 -2.95
N GLY A 86 -18.66 -2.51 -2.98
CA GLY A 86 -19.10 -1.75 -1.82
C GLY A 86 -20.61 -1.71 -1.69
N GLN A 87 -21.10 -1.03 -0.66
CA GLN A 87 -22.53 -0.86 -0.40
C GLN A 87 -22.85 0.58 -0.03
N MET A 88 -23.97 1.11 -0.50
CA MET A 88 -24.46 2.41 -0.04
C MET A 88 -25.13 2.27 1.33
N LYS A 89 -24.73 3.10 2.30
CA LYS A 89 -25.38 3.24 3.61
C LYS A 89 -25.49 4.71 3.96
N ASN A 90 -26.69 5.19 4.28
CA ASN A 90 -26.94 6.58 4.69
C ASN A 90 -26.33 7.62 3.73
N GLY A 91 -26.42 7.38 2.41
CA GLY A 91 -25.86 8.27 1.38
C GLY A 91 -24.34 8.24 1.22
N SER A 92 -23.63 7.33 1.91
CA SER A 92 -22.18 7.13 1.77
C SER A 92 -21.89 5.72 1.26
N LEU A 93 -20.82 5.58 0.48
CA LEU A 93 -20.30 4.29 0.05
C LEU A 93 -19.50 3.64 1.17
N VAL A 94 -19.72 2.36 1.45
CA VAL A 94 -18.99 1.57 2.42
C VAL A 94 -18.14 0.53 1.69
N ILE A 95 -16.83 0.57 1.90
CA ILE A 95 -15.85 -0.38 1.33
C ILE A 95 -15.07 -1.04 2.48
N ILE A 96 -14.84 -2.35 2.37
CA ILE A 96 -13.91 -3.06 3.25
C ILE A 96 -12.51 -2.96 2.66
N CYS A 97 -11.57 -2.40 3.41
CA CYS A 97 -10.16 -2.35 3.04
C CYS A 97 -9.33 -2.98 4.17
N MET A 98 -8.54 -4.01 3.83
CA MET A 98 -7.72 -4.80 4.76
C MET A 98 -8.49 -5.21 6.02
N GLY A 99 -9.68 -5.79 5.84
CA GLY A 99 -10.54 -6.26 6.93
C GLY A 99 -11.29 -5.18 7.71
N ARG A 100 -11.15 -3.88 7.38
CA ARG A 100 -11.79 -2.77 8.10
C ARG A 100 -12.77 -1.99 7.20
N PRO A 101 -13.95 -1.60 7.70
CA PRO A 101 -14.89 -0.77 6.94
C PRO A 101 -14.45 0.70 6.90
N PHE A 102 -14.57 1.29 5.71
CA PHE A 102 -14.38 2.71 5.44
C PHE A 102 -15.64 3.27 4.78
N THR A 103 -16.02 4.48 5.17
CA THR A 103 -17.13 5.23 4.60
C THR A 103 -16.58 6.34 3.73
N ILE A 104 -17.10 6.46 2.50
CA ILE A 104 -16.76 7.51 1.55
C ILE A 104 -18.03 8.28 1.23
N SER A 105 -18.06 9.56 1.58
CA SER A 105 -19.20 10.45 1.31
C SER A 105 -19.23 10.90 -0.15
N ALA A 106 -20.33 11.51 -0.57
CA ALA A 106 -20.51 12.00 -1.95
C ALA A 106 -19.50 13.09 -2.36
N ASP A 107 -18.89 13.81 -1.41
CA ASP A 107 -17.80 14.78 -1.64
C ASP A 107 -16.40 14.15 -1.50
N GLY A 108 -16.32 12.82 -1.39
CA GLY A 108 -15.08 12.05 -1.33
C GLY A 108 -14.38 12.09 0.04
N GLU A 109 -15.00 12.58 1.11
CA GLU A 109 -14.39 12.45 2.45
C GLU A 109 -14.34 10.97 2.85
N VAL A 110 -13.19 10.55 3.34
CA VAL A 110 -12.93 9.16 3.74
C VAL A 110 -12.82 9.09 5.26
N ALA A 111 -13.72 8.32 5.87
CA ALA A 111 -13.80 8.14 7.32
C ALA A 111 -13.87 6.65 7.69
N THR A 112 -13.52 6.35 8.94
CA THR A 112 -13.58 5.03 9.55
C THR A 112 -13.47 5.16 11.07
N HIS A 113 -13.85 4.13 11.83
CA HIS A 113 -13.67 4.12 13.28
C HIS A 113 -12.21 3.92 13.65
N GLY A 114 -11.53 4.93 14.22
CA GLY A 114 -10.12 4.89 14.62
C GLY A 114 -9.20 5.66 13.66
N HIS A 115 -7.88 5.55 13.86
CA HIS A 115 -6.90 6.29 13.06
C HIS A 115 -6.96 5.95 11.57
N ILE A 116 -6.82 6.96 10.71
CA ILE A 116 -6.70 6.83 9.25
C ILE A 116 -5.49 7.64 8.79
N THR A 117 -4.62 7.01 7.99
CA THR A 117 -3.47 7.70 7.40
C THR A 117 -3.88 8.41 6.09
N PRO A 118 -3.20 9.49 5.68
CA PRO A 118 -3.40 10.11 4.37
C PRO A 118 -3.28 9.11 3.22
N TRP A 119 -2.38 8.13 3.34
CA TRP A 119 -2.17 7.09 2.33
C TRP A 119 -3.40 6.21 2.10
N VAL A 120 -4.12 5.83 3.16
CA VAL A 120 -5.36 5.04 3.01
C VAL A 120 -6.44 5.86 2.32
N LYS A 121 -6.52 7.18 2.58
CA LYS A 121 -7.43 8.07 1.84
C LYS A 121 -7.08 8.09 0.35
N ILE A 122 -5.82 8.29 0.01
CA ILE A 122 -5.32 8.30 -1.37
C ILE A 122 -5.63 6.97 -2.07
N LEU A 123 -5.32 5.84 -1.43
CA LEU A 123 -5.58 4.49 -1.94
C LEU A 123 -7.07 4.28 -2.27
N LEU A 124 -7.97 4.60 -1.34
CA LEU A 124 -9.40 4.41 -1.53
C LEU A 124 -9.97 5.33 -2.63
N LEU A 125 -9.50 6.57 -2.70
CA LEU A 125 -9.92 7.50 -3.75
C LEU A 125 -9.40 7.06 -5.13
N HIS A 126 -8.15 6.55 -5.22
CA HIS A 126 -7.64 5.94 -6.44
C HIS A 126 -8.44 4.72 -6.85
N TYR A 127 -8.78 3.83 -5.90
CA TYR A 127 -9.62 2.67 -6.15
C TYR A 127 -10.96 3.07 -6.79
N ILE A 128 -11.64 4.05 -6.23
CA ILE A 128 -12.93 4.55 -6.75
C ILE A 128 -12.75 5.13 -8.16
N ARG A 129 -11.85 6.09 -8.31
CA ARG A 129 -11.63 6.80 -9.58
C ARG A 129 -11.20 5.84 -10.70
N ASN A 130 -10.24 4.96 -10.43
CA ASN A 130 -9.72 4.03 -11.43
C ASN A 130 -10.79 3.01 -11.83
N SER A 131 -11.57 2.50 -10.88
CA SER A 131 -12.69 1.60 -11.18
C SER A 131 -13.73 2.28 -12.07
N PHE A 132 -14.09 3.54 -11.78
CA PHE A 132 -14.99 4.31 -12.63
C PHE A 132 -14.44 4.49 -14.05
N ASN A 133 -13.18 4.93 -14.16
CA ASN A 133 -12.51 5.15 -15.45
C ASN A 133 -12.38 3.86 -16.28
N ASN A 134 -12.21 2.72 -15.62
CA ASN A 134 -12.10 1.41 -16.26
C ASN A 134 -13.42 0.62 -16.28
N SER A 135 -14.55 1.25 -15.95
CA SER A 135 -15.83 0.55 -15.75
C SER A 135 -16.29 -0.28 -16.95
N ILE A 136 -16.08 0.22 -18.17
CA ILE A 136 -16.38 -0.52 -19.42
C ILE A 136 -15.51 -1.77 -19.52
N MET A 137 -14.20 -1.64 -19.30
CA MET A 137 -13.27 -2.77 -19.33
C MET A 137 -13.62 -3.81 -18.28
N ILE A 138 -13.86 -3.37 -17.04
CA ILE A 138 -14.21 -4.25 -15.91
C ILE A 138 -15.50 -5.03 -16.19
N LYS A 139 -16.55 -4.37 -16.71
CA LYS A 139 -17.84 -5.02 -17.05
C LYS A 139 -17.70 -6.05 -18.18
N GLY A 140 -16.74 -5.87 -19.08
CA GLY A 140 -16.46 -6.80 -20.18
C GLY A 140 -15.54 -7.97 -19.81
N MET A 141 -15.02 -8.05 -18.59
CA MET A 141 -14.08 -9.11 -18.21
C MET A 141 -14.79 -10.47 -18.07
N PRO A 142 -14.17 -11.57 -18.56
CA PRO A 142 -14.69 -12.91 -18.34
C PRO A 142 -14.61 -13.27 -16.85
N LYS A 143 -15.70 -13.80 -16.29
CA LYS A 143 -15.77 -14.24 -14.88
C LYS A 143 -14.72 -15.30 -14.51
N GLN A 144 -14.18 -16.04 -15.49
CA GLN A 144 -13.14 -17.05 -15.29
C GLN A 144 -11.74 -16.47 -15.02
N ALA A 145 -11.56 -15.15 -15.10
CA ALA A 145 -10.32 -14.51 -14.67
C ALA A 145 -10.04 -14.71 -13.17
N ASP A 146 -11.04 -15.09 -12.37
CA ASP A 146 -10.98 -15.23 -10.91
C ASP A 146 -10.08 -16.40 -10.42
N GLU A 147 -9.72 -17.34 -11.31
CA GLU A 147 -8.91 -18.52 -10.96
C GLU A 147 -7.42 -18.38 -11.31
N LYS A 148 -7.06 -17.35 -12.09
CA LYS A 148 -5.66 -17.11 -12.47
C LYS A 148 -4.99 -16.19 -11.46
N TRP A 149 -3.79 -16.57 -11.05
CA TRP A 149 -2.91 -15.75 -10.21
C TRP A 149 -1.66 -15.38 -11.00
N ILE A 150 -1.29 -14.11 -10.98
CA ILE A 150 -0.07 -13.60 -11.62
C ILE A 150 0.78 -12.85 -10.61
N SER A 151 2.09 -12.82 -10.83
CA SER A 151 2.99 -12.01 -10.02
C SER A 151 2.78 -10.51 -10.26
N TYR A 152 3.24 -9.70 -9.32
CA TYR A 152 3.23 -8.24 -9.49
C TYR A 152 3.91 -7.78 -10.80
N ALA A 153 5.03 -8.42 -11.19
CA ALA A 153 5.78 -8.05 -12.39
C ALA A 153 5.00 -8.27 -13.70
N GLU A 154 4.02 -9.17 -13.69
CA GLU A 154 3.16 -9.49 -14.84
C GLU A 154 1.96 -8.54 -14.97
N LEU A 155 1.65 -7.73 -13.95
CA LEU A 155 0.65 -6.67 -14.05
C LEU A 155 1.07 -5.62 -15.09
N LYS A 156 0.11 -4.88 -15.67
CA LYS A 156 0.43 -3.77 -16.57
C LYS A 156 1.35 -2.77 -15.89
N SER A 157 2.54 -2.57 -16.46
CA SER A 157 3.61 -1.71 -15.92
C SER A 157 4.25 -2.22 -14.62
N GLY A 158 3.98 -3.45 -14.19
CA GLY A 158 4.47 -4.02 -12.92
C GLY A 158 5.99 -4.12 -12.84
N MET A 159 6.65 -4.49 -13.96
CA MET A 159 8.12 -4.60 -14.00
C MET A 159 8.86 -3.33 -13.53
N VAL A 160 8.29 -2.14 -13.73
CA VAL A 160 8.92 -0.85 -13.38
C VAL A 160 9.21 -0.73 -11.88
N LYS A 161 8.41 -1.39 -11.04
CA LYS A 161 8.51 -1.32 -9.57
C LYS A 161 8.64 -2.69 -8.90
N ALA A 162 8.96 -3.74 -9.65
CA ALA A 162 9.02 -5.10 -9.11
C ALA A 162 10.03 -5.24 -7.96
N SER A 163 11.18 -4.56 -8.05
CA SER A 163 12.18 -4.54 -6.98
C SER A 163 11.72 -3.77 -5.73
N SER A 164 10.93 -2.70 -5.89
CA SER A 164 10.32 -2.01 -4.75
C SER A 164 9.23 -2.86 -4.11
N PHE A 165 8.37 -3.50 -4.91
CA PHE A 165 7.34 -4.39 -4.42
C PHE A 165 7.92 -5.54 -3.59
N GLN A 166 9.01 -6.14 -4.06
CA GLN A 166 9.70 -7.19 -3.31
C GLN A 166 10.23 -6.64 -1.96
N ARG A 167 11.01 -5.56 -1.99
CA ARG A 167 11.66 -4.99 -0.80
C ARG A 167 10.67 -4.44 0.23
N GLU A 168 9.56 -3.86 -0.21
CA GLU A 168 8.60 -3.15 0.65
C GLU A 168 7.41 -4.04 1.05
N GLY A 169 7.23 -5.18 0.38
CA GLY A 169 6.09 -6.08 0.57
C GLY A 169 6.51 -7.53 0.87
N GLU A 170 7.11 -8.21 -0.11
CA GLU A 170 7.41 -9.65 0.01
C GLU A 170 8.49 -9.94 1.06
N ASP A 171 9.59 -9.19 1.07
CA ASP A 171 10.71 -9.43 1.98
C ASP A 171 10.34 -9.20 3.46
N PRO A 172 9.67 -8.09 3.86
CA PRO A 172 9.23 -7.91 5.24
C PRO A 172 8.19 -8.94 5.68
N LEU A 173 7.26 -9.33 4.78
CA LEU A 173 6.28 -10.37 5.08
C LEU A 173 6.96 -11.73 5.30
N LYS A 174 7.99 -12.04 4.51
CA LYS A 174 8.83 -13.23 4.68
C LYS A 174 9.51 -13.22 6.05
N GLU A 175 10.16 -12.12 6.42
CA GLU A 175 10.80 -11.99 7.73
C GLU A 175 9.83 -12.22 8.90
N MET A 176 8.61 -11.67 8.82
CA MET A 176 7.59 -11.90 9.86
C MET A 176 7.11 -13.36 9.92
N LEU A 177 6.95 -14.01 8.77
CA LEU A 177 6.55 -15.42 8.68
C LEU A 177 7.65 -16.35 9.21
N ASP A 178 8.91 -16.07 8.88
CA ASP A 178 10.07 -16.80 9.40
C ASP A 178 10.18 -16.68 10.93
N GLN A 179 9.91 -15.48 11.46
CA GLN A 179 9.96 -15.23 12.91
C GLN A 179 8.82 -15.89 13.67
N ASN A 180 7.58 -15.77 13.18
CA ASN A 180 6.40 -16.30 13.87
C ASN A 180 5.22 -16.57 12.91
N LEU A 181 5.35 -17.65 12.15
CA LEU A 181 4.34 -18.16 11.22
C LEU A 181 2.93 -18.24 11.84
N ALA A 182 2.80 -18.83 13.03
CA ALA A 182 1.50 -19.04 13.68
C ALA A 182 0.80 -17.70 14.01
N SER A 183 1.56 -16.71 14.48
CA SER A 183 1.03 -15.37 14.77
C SER A 183 0.57 -14.65 13.51
N VAL A 184 1.40 -14.66 12.45
CA VAL A 184 1.05 -14.03 11.17
C VAL A 184 -0.16 -14.71 10.55
N GLU A 185 -0.22 -16.05 10.56
CA GLU A 185 -1.39 -16.80 10.09
C GLU A 185 -2.67 -16.42 10.85
N ALA A 186 -2.60 -16.32 12.18
CA ALA A 186 -3.74 -15.89 13.00
C ALA A 186 -4.21 -14.46 12.64
N ILE A 187 -3.28 -13.55 12.34
CA ILE A 187 -3.60 -12.20 11.90
C ILE A 187 -4.23 -12.21 10.50
N LEU A 188 -3.66 -12.94 9.54
CA LEU A 188 -4.24 -13.09 8.21
C LEU A 188 -5.67 -13.63 8.28
N ASN A 189 -5.92 -14.65 9.12
CA ASN A 189 -7.26 -15.19 9.34
C ASN A 189 -8.22 -14.14 9.92
N ARG A 190 -7.77 -13.29 10.85
CA ARG A 190 -8.57 -12.16 11.38
C ARG A 190 -8.87 -11.11 10.30
N LEU A 191 -8.00 -10.94 9.32
CA LEU A 191 -8.22 -10.07 8.15
C LEU A 191 -9.11 -10.74 7.09
N GLY A 192 -9.60 -11.95 7.34
CA GLY A 192 -10.50 -12.68 6.44
C GLY A 192 -9.80 -13.56 5.42
N ALA A 193 -8.53 -13.93 5.66
CA ALA A 193 -7.84 -14.86 4.79
C ALA A 193 -8.41 -16.27 4.88
N LEU A 194 -8.43 -16.96 3.74
CA LEU A 194 -8.84 -18.34 3.58
C LEU A 194 -7.65 -19.17 3.11
N LYS A 195 -7.42 -20.32 3.73
CA LYS A 195 -6.44 -21.29 3.21
C LYS A 195 -6.84 -21.77 1.82
N LYS A 196 -5.84 -21.97 0.97
CA LYS A 196 -5.98 -22.53 -0.36
C LYS A 196 -5.10 -23.76 -0.52
N GLU A 197 -5.61 -24.74 -1.25
CA GLU A 197 -4.89 -25.94 -1.64
C GLU A 197 -4.52 -25.87 -3.14
N GLY A 198 -3.75 -26.84 -3.63
CA GLY A 198 -3.35 -26.91 -5.04
C GLY A 198 -2.17 -26.02 -5.44
N PHE A 199 -1.47 -25.46 -4.46
CA PHE A 199 -0.22 -24.70 -4.65
C PHE A 199 0.98 -25.53 -4.20
N PRO A 200 2.21 -25.26 -4.68
CA PRO A 200 3.41 -26.02 -4.31
C PRO A 200 3.93 -25.63 -2.91
N THR A 201 3.03 -25.26 -2.00
CA THR A 201 3.27 -25.02 -0.57
C THR A 201 1.96 -25.23 0.19
N PRO A 202 1.99 -25.78 1.42
CA PRO A 202 0.82 -25.81 2.30
C PRO A 202 0.45 -24.44 2.89
N TYR A 203 1.33 -23.44 2.74
CA TYR A 203 1.14 -22.08 3.26
C TYR A 203 0.67 -21.15 2.15
N ALA A 204 -0.60 -21.30 1.78
CA ALA A 204 -1.26 -20.49 0.78
C ALA A 204 -2.53 -19.85 1.36
N TRP A 205 -2.58 -18.53 1.37
CA TRP A 205 -3.70 -17.75 1.91
C TRP A 205 -4.24 -16.79 0.87
N ALA A 206 -5.54 -16.86 0.58
CA ALA A 206 -6.22 -15.90 -0.26
C ALA A 206 -7.06 -14.94 0.59
N LEU A 207 -6.95 -13.64 0.34
CA LEU A 207 -7.73 -12.61 1.03
C LEU A 207 -8.01 -11.40 0.12
N ASN A 208 -9.07 -10.67 0.44
CA ASN A 208 -9.42 -9.44 -0.25
C ASN A 208 -8.86 -8.25 0.52
N LEU A 209 -7.82 -7.60 -0.02
CA LEU A 209 -7.29 -6.36 0.57
C LEU A 209 -8.17 -5.15 0.24
N LEU A 210 -8.86 -5.23 -0.90
CA LEU A 210 -10.03 -4.44 -1.27
C LEU A 210 -11.05 -5.39 -1.93
N PRO A 211 -12.34 -5.03 -2.05
CA PRO A 211 -13.38 -5.99 -2.45
C PRO A 211 -13.15 -6.61 -3.83
N LYS A 212 -12.48 -5.90 -4.74
CA LYS A 212 -12.11 -6.37 -6.09
C LYS A 212 -10.60 -6.49 -6.32
N VAL A 213 -9.82 -6.51 -5.23
CA VAL A 213 -8.37 -6.75 -5.29
C VAL A 213 -8.04 -7.94 -4.38
N PRO A 214 -8.41 -9.16 -4.81
CA PRO A 214 -7.98 -10.37 -4.14
C PRO A 214 -6.47 -10.56 -4.32
N VAL A 215 -5.81 -11.05 -3.27
CA VAL A 215 -4.40 -11.43 -3.30
C VAL A 215 -4.24 -12.86 -2.79
N LEU A 216 -3.23 -13.54 -3.29
CA LEU A 216 -2.81 -14.86 -2.82
C LEU A 216 -1.38 -14.75 -2.30
N ILE A 217 -1.21 -15.03 -1.02
CA ILE A 217 0.10 -15.07 -0.35
C ILE A 217 0.55 -16.52 -0.32
N LEU A 218 1.71 -16.80 -0.89
CA LEU A 218 2.38 -18.09 -0.85
C LEU A 218 3.66 -17.95 -0.03
N TYR A 219 3.88 -18.88 0.90
CA TYR A 219 5.08 -18.93 1.72
C TYR A 219 5.75 -20.29 1.62
N TRP A 220 7.06 -20.31 1.41
CA TRP A 220 7.89 -21.51 1.50
C TRP A 220 8.84 -21.28 2.68
N PRO A 221 8.75 -22.08 3.75
CA PRO A 221 9.73 -22.03 4.83
C PRO A 221 11.14 -22.36 4.32
N GLU A 222 12.14 -22.04 5.12
CA GLU A 222 13.51 -22.46 4.85
C GLU A 222 13.61 -23.99 4.91
N GLU A 223 14.25 -24.58 3.89
CA GLU A 223 14.42 -26.03 3.77
C GLU A 223 15.84 -26.35 3.29
N ASN A 224 16.66 -26.96 4.15
CA ASN A 224 18.05 -27.34 3.86
C ASN A 224 18.88 -26.18 3.27
N GLU A 225 19.17 -26.23 1.96
CA GLU A 225 19.96 -25.24 1.23
C GLU A 225 19.11 -24.14 0.58
N PHE A 226 17.79 -24.20 0.71
CA PHE A 226 16.86 -23.25 0.12
C PHE A 226 16.38 -22.23 1.16
N PRO A 227 16.67 -20.92 0.97
CA PRO A 227 16.15 -19.90 1.86
C PRO A 227 14.63 -19.84 1.77
N SER A 228 14.00 -19.40 2.85
CA SER A 228 12.57 -19.13 2.84
C SER A 228 12.19 -18.12 1.75
N LYS A 229 10.94 -18.15 1.31
CA LYS A 229 10.44 -17.31 0.23
C LYS A 229 8.98 -16.95 0.44
N VAL A 230 8.63 -15.72 0.13
CA VAL A 230 7.23 -15.29 -0.02
C VAL A 230 6.97 -14.87 -1.45
N LYS A 231 5.77 -15.17 -1.95
CA LYS A 231 5.22 -14.53 -3.15
C LYS A 231 3.81 -14.02 -2.90
N VAL A 232 3.58 -12.78 -3.31
CA VAL A 232 2.24 -12.18 -3.32
C VAL A 232 1.76 -12.10 -4.75
N LEU A 233 0.71 -12.85 -5.05
CA LEU A 233 0.11 -12.95 -6.37
C LEU A 233 -1.23 -12.22 -6.41
N PHE A 234 -1.61 -11.78 -7.60
CA PHE A 234 -2.79 -10.96 -7.85
C PHE A 234 -3.67 -11.61 -8.89
N ASN A 235 -4.96 -11.27 -8.83
CA ASN A 235 -5.80 -11.44 -9.99
C ASN A 235 -5.31 -10.54 -11.15
N PRO A 236 -5.30 -11.02 -12.41
CA PRO A 236 -4.97 -10.20 -13.57
C PRO A 236 -5.76 -8.89 -13.70
N SER A 237 -6.93 -8.78 -13.09
CA SER A 237 -7.75 -7.57 -13.08
C SER A 237 -7.26 -6.48 -12.13
N ALA A 238 -6.33 -6.77 -11.22
CA ALA A 238 -5.95 -5.85 -10.15
C ALA A 238 -5.51 -4.47 -10.68
N ASP A 239 -4.83 -4.45 -11.82
CA ASP A 239 -4.33 -3.24 -12.50
C ASP A 239 -5.44 -2.35 -13.11
N LYS A 240 -6.69 -2.83 -13.13
CA LYS A 240 -7.87 -2.04 -13.54
C LYS A 240 -8.45 -1.24 -12.38
N TYR A 241 -8.21 -1.69 -11.16
CA TYR A 241 -8.70 -1.08 -9.93
C TYR A 241 -7.65 -0.19 -9.28
N LEU A 242 -6.39 -0.60 -9.31
CA LEU A 242 -5.26 0.13 -8.74
C LEU A 242 -4.10 0.14 -9.72
N ASP A 243 -3.40 1.27 -9.84
CA ASP A 243 -2.12 1.28 -10.54
C ASP A 243 -1.06 0.56 -9.72
N VAL A 244 0.07 0.27 -10.35
CA VAL A 244 1.14 -0.52 -9.76
C VAL A 244 1.76 0.20 -8.54
N GLU A 245 1.81 1.53 -8.55
CA GLU A 245 2.16 2.35 -7.40
C GLU A 245 1.23 2.10 -6.21
N ALA A 246 -0.08 2.18 -6.40
CA ALA A 246 -1.06 1.96 -5.34
C ALA A 246 -1.06 0.50 -4.85
N ILE A 247 -0.73 -0.47 -5.70
CA ILE A 247 -0.58 -1.87 -5.30
C ILE A 247 0.64 -2.07 -4.38
N VAL A 248 1.77 -1.42 -4.65
CA VAL A 248 2.92 -1.43 -3.72
C VAL A 248 2.51 -0.91 -2.36
N PHE A 249 1.85 0.26 -2.32
CA PHE A 249 1.38 0.85 -1.07
C PHE A 249 0.33 0.00 -0.35
N LEU A 250 -0.51 -0.73 -1.10
CA LEU A 250 -1.49 -1.65 -0.53
C LEU A 250 -0.82 -2.80 0.23
N ILE A 251 0.21 -3.41 -0.36
CA ILE A 251 0.95 -4.50 0.29
C ILE A 251 1.82 -3.98 1.44
N GLU A 252 2.46 -2.83 1.28
CA GLU A 252 3.19 -2.17 2.38
C GLU A 252 2.25 -1.88 3.57
N GLY A 253 1.02 -1.41 3.28
CA GLY A 253 -0.02 -1.19 4.27
C GLY A 253 -0.43 -2.48 5.00
N LEU A 254 -0.55 -3.60 4.27
CA LEU A 254 -0.81 -4.91 4.86
C LEU A 254 0.31 -5.33 5.80
N VAL A 255 1.57 -5.21 5.37
CA VAL A 255 2.75 -5.52 6.19
C VAL A 255 2.74 -4.72 7.49
N LYS A 256 2.55 -3.40 7.41
CA LYS A 256 2.48 -2.52 8.57
C LYS A 256 1.32 -2.87 9.52
N ASN A 257 0.17 -3.27 8.97
CA ASN A 257 -0.95 -3.71 9.78
C ASN A 257 -0.63 -5.01 10.53
N ILE A 258 -0.02 -6.00 9.86
CA ILE A 258 0.42 -7.24 10.50
C ILE A 258 1.42 -6.93 11.60
N GLU A 259 2.45 -6.14 11.32
CA GLU A 259 3.46 -5.74 12.29
C GLU A 259 2.84 -5.07 13.52
N ALA A 260 1.92 -4.12 13.31
CA ALA A 260 1.24 -3.42 14.41
C ALA A 260 0.32 -4.35 15.24
N MET A 261 -0.25 -5.39 14.62
CA MET A 261 -1.09 -6.37 15.29
C MET A 261 -0.27 -7.44 16.03
N SER A 262 0.93 -7.78 15.56
CA SER A 262 1.85 -8.72 16.20
C SER A 262 2.48 -8.17 17.49
N ARG A 263 2.51 -6.84 17.67
CA ARG A 263 3.05 -6.17 18.86
C ARG A 263 2.03 -6.04 20.01
N ARG A 264 0.78 -6.44 19.79
CA ARG A 264 -0.31 -6.37 20.77
C ARG A 264 -0.51 -7.71 21.46
#